data_AF-A0A2H1WRT0-F1
#
_entry.id   AF-A0A2H1WRT0-F1
#
_cell.length_a   1.000
_cell.length_b   1.000
_cell.length_c   1.000
_cell.angle_alpha   90.00
_cell.angle_beta   90.00
_cell.angle_gamma   90.00
#
_symmetry.space_group_name_H-M   'P 1'
#
loop_
_entity.id
_entity.type
_entity.pdbx_description
1 polymer ?
#
loop_
_entity_poly.entity_id
_entity_poly.type
_entity_poly.pdbx_seq_one_letter_code
_entity_poly.pdbx_strand_id
1 'polypeptide(L)'
;MEINKYVLFCVVVSVCSCDAYKILVVFSMPSPSHGILADNVVKHLLKAGHEITYVTPYIEKQKNQTNVHLIDVSPVQKILE
;
A
#
# COMPACT_ATOMS: atom_id res chain seq x y z
N MET A 1 -0.85 15.02 39.46
CA MET A 1 -0.77 15.69 38.14
C MET A 1 0.33 15.10 37.26
N GLU A 2 1.34 14.42 37.82
CA GLU A 2 2.47 13.88 37.04
C GLU A 2 2.16 12.62 36.24
N ILE A 3 1.28 11.74 36.74
CA ILE A 3 0.86 10.50 36.07
C ILE A 3 0.30 10.77 34.66
N ASN A 4 -0.46 11.85 34.48
CA ASN A 4 -1.00 12.24 33.16
C ASN A 4 0.09 12.58 32.14
N LYS A 5 1.23 13.11 32.59
CA LYS A 5 2.33 13.53 31.71
C LYS A 5 3.05 12.32 31.13
N TYR A 6 3.23 11.26 31.93
CA TYR A 6 3.79 9.98 31.48
C TYR A 6 2.84 9.21 30.55
N VAL A 7 1.54 9.23 30.85
CA VAL A 7 0.53 8.62 29.96
C VAL A 7 0.52 9.30 28.59
N LEU A 8 0.55 10.63 28.54
CA LEU A 8 0.63 11.37 27.28
C LEU A 8 1.91 11.05 26.50
N PHE A 9 3.05 10.96 27.19
CA PHE A 9 4.33 10.60 26.58
C PHE A 9 4.29 9.18 25.97
N CYS A 10 3.73 8.20 26.68
CA CYS A 10 3.54 6.84 26.16
C CYS A 10 2.64 6.80 24.92
N VAL A 11 1.55 7.58 24.90
CA VAL A 11 0.66 7.67 23.73
C VAL A 11 1.42 8.23 22.52
N VAL A 12 2.19 9.31 22.69
CA VAL A 12 2.98 9.91 21.60
C VAL A 12 4.03 8.92 21.07
N VAL A 13 4.79 8.27 21.95
CA VAL A 13 5.78 7.26 21.56
C VAL A 13 5.13 6.10 20.81
N SER A 14 3.96 5.63 21.26
CA SER A 14 3.24 4.56 20.60
C SER A 14 2.82 4.95 19.18
N VAL A 15 2.31 6.18 18.97
CA VAL A 15 1.89 6.65 17.65
C VAL A 15 3.10 6.85 16.72
N CYS A 16 4.22 7.33 17.24
CA CYS A 16 5.46 7.50 16.47
C CYS A 16 6.14 6.18 16.08
N SER A 17 5.87 5.08 16.79
CA SER A 17 6.49 3.77 16.56
C SER A 17 5.67 2.89 15.61
N CYS A 18 4.53 3.36 15.11
CA CYS A 18 3.66 2.60 14.22
C CYS A 18 4.25 2.56 12.79
N ASP A 19 4.84 1.42 12.41
CA ASP A 19 5.28 1.13 11.02
C ASP A 19 4.09 0.80 10.08
N ALA A 20 2.85 1.03 10.52
CA ALA A 20 1.60 0.75 9.78
C ALA A 20 1.44 1.58 8.48
N TYR A 21 2.46 2.32 8.08
CA TYR A 21 2.53 3.01 6.80
C TYR A 21 2.83 2.07 5.63
N LYS A 22 3.35 0.85 5.87
CA LYS A 22 3.70 -0.10 4.80
C LYS A 22 2.58 -1.10 4.52
N ILE A 23 1.96 -0.98 3.36
CA ILE A 23 0.80 -1.82 2.97
C ILE A 23 1.16 -2.67 1.75
N LEU A 24 0.93 -3.98 1.86
CA LEU A 24 1.02 -4.91 0.74
C LEU A 24 -0.36 -5.05 0.08
N VAL A 25 -0.45 -4.73 -1.20
CA VAL A 25 -1.67 -4.86 -2.01
C VAL A 25 -1.48 -5.99 -3.02
N VAL A 26 -2.36 -7.00 -2.92
CA VAL A 26 -2.39 -8.16 -3.82
C VAL A 26 -3.83 -8.44 -4.23
N PHE A 27 -4.06 -8.56 -5.53
CA PHE A 27 -5.33 -9.03 -6.08
C PHE A 27 -5.08 -10.36 -6.78
N SER A 28 -5.82 -11.40 -6.39
CA SER A 28 -5.62 -12.77 -6.86
C SER A 28 -6.11 -13.01 -8.28
N MET A 29 -6.92 -12.09 -8.84
CA MET A 29 -7.49 -12.20 -10.18
C MET A 29 -6.82 -11.20 -11.12
N PRO A 30 -6.02 -11.64 -12.10
CA PRO A 30 -5.40 -10.78 -13.09
C PRO A 30 -6.40 -10.43 -14.21
N SER A 31 -7.49 -9.75 -13.84
CA SER A 31 -8.50 -9.26 -14.78
C SER A 31 -8.53 -7.73 -14.81
N PRO A 32 -8.88 -7.11 -15.96
CA PRO A 32 -8.86 -5.65 -16.09
C PRO A 32 -9.74 -4.92 -15.07
N SER A 33 -10.89 -5.50 -14.72
CA SER A 33 -11.82 -4.93 -13.72
C SER A 33 -11.21 -4.91 -12.32
N HIS A 34 -10.55 -5.99 -11.90
CA HIS A 34 -9.83 -6.05 -10.63
C HIS A 34 -8.60 -5.13 -10.63
N GLY A 35 -7.89 -5.03 -11.77
CA GLY A 35 -6.79 -4.08 -11.94
C GLY A 35 -7.24 -2.64 -11.73
N ILE A 36 -8.35 -2.22 -12.36
CA ILE A 36 -8.89 -0.86 -12.19
C ILE A 36 -9.28 -0.59 -10.73
N LEU A 37 -9.93 -1.55 -10.06
CA LEU A 37 -10.28 -1.40 -8.64
C LEU A 37 -9.02 -1.24 -7.78
N ALA A 38 -8.06 -2.15 -7.96
CA ALA A 38 -6.81 -2.18 -7.22
C ALA A 38 -5.98 -0.89 -7.41
N ASP A 39 -5.87 -0.41 -8.65
CA ASP A 39 -5.15 0.82 -8.96
C ASP A 39 -5.74 2.03 -8.23
N ASN A 40 -7.07 2.12 -8.16
CA ASN A 40 -7.76 3.20 -7.46
C ASN A 40 -7.58 3.10 -5.94
N VAL A 41 -7.54 1.90 -5.37
CA VAL A 41 -7.23 1.69 -3.95
C VAL A 41 -5.81 2.16 -3.65
N VAL A 42 -4.82 1.67 -4.40
CA VAL A 42 -3.39 2.04 -4.25
C VAL A 42 -3.23 3.55 -4.37
N LYS A 43 -3.87 4.18 -5.36
CA LYS A 43 -3.83 5.64 -5.55
C LYS A 43 -4.33 6.42 -4.34
N HIS A 44 -5.41 5.98 -3.69
CA HIS A 44 -5.93 6.67 -2.49
C HIS A 44 -5.04 6.45 -1.27
N LEU A 45 -4.49 5.24 -1.10
CA LEU A 45 -3.57 4.95 0.01
C LEU A 45 -2.27 5.76 -0.13
N LEU A 46 -1.71 5.85 -1.34
CA LEU A 46 -0.54 6.70 -1.61
C LEU A 46 -0.82 8.18 -1.33
N LYS A 47 -2.00 8.68 -1.71
CA LYS A 47 -2.42 10.05 -1.37
C LYS A 47 -2.57 10.28 0.13
N ALA A 48 -2.91 9.25 0.90
CA ALA A 48 -2.96 9.31 2.35
C ALA A 48 -1.56 9.26 3.01
N GLY A 49 -0.50 9.11 2.22
CA GLY A 49 0.89 9.09 2.70
C GLY A 49 1.39 7.70 3.09
N HIS A 50 0.69 6.63 2.72
CA HIS A 50 1.16 5.27 2.93
C HIS A 50 2.23 4.88 1.90
N GLU A 51 3.16 4.03 2.31
CA GLU A 51 4.12 3.33 1.47
C GLU A 51 3.50 2.00 1.01
N ILE A 52 3.39 1.80 -0.30
CA ILE A 52 2.64 0.66 -0.84
C ILE A 52 3.58 -0.28 -1.58
N THR A 53 3.50 -1.57 -1.29
CA THR A 53 4.01 -2.61 -2.21
C THR A 53 2.82 -3.18 -2.97
N TYR A 54 2.81 -3.05 -4.29
CA TYR A 54 1.69 -3.45 -5.12
C TYR A 54 2.11 -4.54 -6.11
N VAL A 55 1.52 -5.72 -5.96
CA VAL A 55 1.70 -6.87 -6.87
C VAL A 55 0.63 -6.80 -7.95
N THR A 56 1.03 -6.55 -9.19
CA THR A 56 0.08 -6.38 -10.30
C THR A 56 0.71 -6.71 -11.66
N PRO A 57 -0.06 -7.28 -12.60
CA PRO A 57 0.35 -7.35 -14.00
C PRO A 57 0.14 -6.02 -14.75
N TYR A 58 -0.49 -5.01 -14.12
CA TYR A 58 -0.85 -3.73 -14.77
C TYR A 58 0.09 -2.58 -14.37
N ILE A 59 1.40 -2.75 -14.60
CA ILE A 59 2.44 -1.84 -14.08
C ILE A 59 2.34 -0.41 -14.65
N GLU A 60 1.90 -0.26 -15.90
CA GLU A 60 2.05 1.01 -16.65
C GLU A 60 1.31 2.19 -16.01
N LYS A 61 0.18 1.93 -15.35
CA LYS A 61 -0.64 2.97 -14.71
C LYS A 61 0.00 3.54 -13.44
N GLN A 62 0.91 2.79 -12.80
CA GLN A 62 1.47 3.13 -11.48
C GLN A 62 2.92 3.64 -11.54
N LYS A 63 3.57 3.62 -12.71
CA LYS A 63 4.99 3.99 -12.87
C LYS A 63 5.36 5.40 -12.41
N ASN A 64 4.41 6.33 -12.42
CA ASN A 64 4.66 7.74 -12.09
C ASN A 64 4.33 8.09 -10.63
N GLN A 65 4.00 7.11 -9.78
CA GLN A 65 3.67 7.38 -8.39
C GLN A 65 4.90 7.25 -7.49
N THR A 66 5.04 8.18 -6.55
CA THR A 66 6.06 8.13 -5.48
C THR A 66 5.57 7.22 -4.35
N ASN A 67 6.47 6.59 -3.60
CA ASN A 67 6.17 5.72 -2.45
C ASN A 67 5.40 4.42 -2.79
N VAL A 68 5.52 3.95 -4.03
CA VAL A 68 5.04 2.63 -4.44
C VAL A 68 6.20 1.74 -4.91
N HIS A 69 6.24 0.51 -4.42
CA HIS A 69 7.11 -0.55 -4.90
C HIS A 69 6.27 -1.54 -5.73
N LEU A 70 6.55 -1.63 -7.02
CA LEU A 70 5.77 -2.44 -7.95
C LEU A 70 6.42 -3.81 -8.15
N ILE A 71 5.63 -4.87 -7.99
CA ILE A 71 6.02 -6.24 -8.27
C ILE A 71 5.27 -6.69 -9.52
N ASP A 72 6.02 -6.83 -10.62
CA ASP A 72 5.47 -7.26 -11.90
C ASP A 72 5.16 -8.76 -11.89
N VAL A 73 3.90 -9.09 -12.19
CA VAL A 73 3.43 -10.47 -12.37
C VAL A 73 2.78 -10.69 -13.75
N SER A 74 3.00 -9.77 -14.70
CA SER A 74 2.58 -9.94 -16.10
C SER A 74 3.02 -11.26 -16.73
N PRO A 75 4.22 -11.82 -16.43
CA PRO A 75 4.62 -13.12 -16.96
C PRO A 75 3.72 -14.28 -16.50
N VAL A 76 3.15 -14.19 -15.29
CA VAL A 76 2.27 -15.23 -14.72
C VAL A 76 0.90 -15.19 -15.38
N GLN A 77 0.42 -14.00 -15.72
CA GLN A 77 -0.87 -13.84 -16.42
C GLN A 77 -0.89 -14.61 -17.74
N LYS A 78 0.21 -14.58 -18.52
CA LYS A 78 0.33 -15.32 -19.79
C LYS A 78 0.24 -16.83 -19.69
N ILE A 79 0.38 -17.41 -18.49
CA ILE A 79 0.22 -18.85 -18.25
C ILE A 79 -1.26 -19.22 -18.07
N LEU A 80 -2.09 -18.25 -17.66
CA LEU A 80 -3.50 -18.44 -17.36
C LEU A 80 -4.42 -18.12 -18.56
N GLU A 81 -3.88 -17.47 -19.59
CA GLU A 81 -4.52 -17.21 -20.89
C GLU A 81 -4.25 -18.35 -21.88
#